data_AF-Q12WJ7-F1
#
_entry.id   AF-Q12WJ7-F1
#
_cell.length_a   1.000
_cell.length_b   1.000
_cell.length_c   1.000
_cell.angle_alpha   90.00
_cell.angle_beta   90.00
_cell.angle_gamma   90.00
#
_symmetry.space_group_name_H-M   'P 1'
#
loop_
_entity.id
_entity.type
_entity.pdbx_description
1 polymer ?
#
loop_
_entity_poly.entity_id
_entity_poly.type
_entity_poly.pdbx_seq_one_letter_code
_entity_poly.pdbx_strand_id
1 'polypeptide(L)'
;MSLFNRMETVLKAKMNKIVNRMEDPRETLDYSYEKQLEMLQGVKRGVADVATSKKRLQLQRSKLMQSIDKLAGQARDAIKSDREDLARLALERKGALDIQVQGLDQQIAELGKEQDKLVAAEKRLSTKVEVFRTKKETIKAQYTAAEAQVNISESVSGISEEMADVGLAVERAENKTEDMKARASALDELIDAGTLDDFTSSGDDIDRELAKISAESNVETELAKLRQEEGK
;
A
#
# COMPACT_ATOMS: atom_id res chain seq x y z
N MET A 1 -0.09 34.52 27.38
CA MET A 1 0.21 33.65 26.22
C MET A 1 1.09 32.49 26.71
N SER A 2 0.46 31.38 27.05
CA SER A 2 1.03 30.33 27.92
C SER A 2 1.96 29.36 27.18
N LEU A 3 3.07 28.99 27.82
CA LEU A 3 4.04 27.96 27.38
C LEU A 3 3.35 26.61 27.10
N PHE A 4 2.22 26.34 27.74
CA PHE A 4 1.39 25.15 27.52
C PHE A 4 0.83 25.08 26.09
N ASN A 5 0.38 26.20 25.52
CA ASN A 5 -0.11 26.23 24.14
C ASN A 5 1.02 25.97 23.15
N ARG A 6 2.26 26.40 23.46
CA ARG A 6 3.43 26.14 22.62
C ARG A 6 3.85 24.67 22.69
N MET A 7 3.75 24.04 23.85
CA MET A 7 4.03 22.60 24.01
C MET A 7 3.00 21.74 23.26
N GLU A 8 1.72 22.09 23.35
CA GLU A 8 0.63 21.42 22.62
C GLU A 8 0.77 21.60 21.10
N THR A 9 1.20 22.79 20.66
CA THR A 9 1.45 23.08 19.23
C THR A 9 2.66 22.32 18.72
N VAL A 10 3.74 22.19 19.51
CA VAL A 10 4.92 21.40 19.13
C VAL A 10 4.62 19.89 19.13
N LEU A 11 3.77 19.40 20.04
CA LEU A 11 3.27 18.02 20.04
C LEU A 11 2.36 17.73 18.85
N LYS A 12 1.40 18.62 18.53
CA LYS A 12 0.54 18.52 17.34
C LYS A 12 1.33 18.61 16.03
N ALA A 13 2.33 19.47 15.95
CA ALA A 13 3.20 19.58 14.77
C ALA A 13 4.08 18.33 14.59
N LYS A 14 4.54 17.69 15.67
CA LYS A 14 5.25 16.41 15.61
C LYS A 14 4.32 15.24 15.28
N MET A 15 3.06 15.26 15.73
CA MET A 15 2.05 14.27 15.32
C MET A 15 1.70 14.37 13.83
N ASN A 16 1.50 15.58 13.28
CA ASN A 16 1.26 15.74 11.85
C ASN A 16 2.45 15.29 10.98
N LYS A 17 3.69 15.43 11.48
CA LYS A 17 4.88 14.92 10.80
C LYS A 17 5.06 13.40 10.88
N ILE A 18 4.42 12.74 11.85
CA ILE A 18 4.40 11.28 11.99
C ILE A 18 3.24 10.67 11.18
N VAL A 19 2.11 11.36 11.08
CA VAL A 19 0.97 10.95 10.23
C VAL A 19 1.37 10.90 8.76
N ASN A 20 2.21 11.84 8.30
CA ASN A 20 2.73 11.83 6.93
C ASN A 20 3.92 10.88 6.71
N ARG A 21 4.38 10.15 7.75
CA ARG A 21 5.55 9.25 7.68
C ARG A 21 5.25 7.81 8.07
N MET A 22 4.01 7.50 8.47
CA MET A 22 3.44 6.16 8.36
C MET A 22 2.73 6.08 7.00
N GLU A 23 3.51 6.12 5.91
CA GLU A 23 3.01 6.26 4.54
C GLU A 23 2.19 5.05 4.06
N ASP A 24 2.38 3.88 4.69
CA ASP A 24 1.69 2.66 4.30
C ASP A 24 0.90 2.03 5.48
N PRO A 25 -0.44 2.06 5.47
CA PRO A 25 -1.26 1.38 6.47
C PRO A 25 -1.02 -0.14 6.48
N ARG A 26 -0.50 -0.74 5.40
CA ARG A 26 -0.15 -2.17 5.34
C ARG A 26 0.91 -2.53 6.38
N GLU A 27 1.99 -1.74 6.48
CA GLU A 27 3.10 -2.00 7.40
C GLU A 27 2.68 -1.87 8.87
N THR A 28 1.91 -0.83 9.20
CA THR A 28 1.43 -0.61 10.57
C THR A 28 0.51 -1.73 11.06
N LEU A 29 -0.31 -2.29 10.17
CA LEU A 29 -1.17 -3.42 10.49
C LEU A 29 -0.37 -4.72 10.61
N ASP A 30 0.64 -4.93 9.78
CA ASP A 30 1.55 -6.09 9.88
C ASP A 30 2.30 -6.06 11.22
N TYR A 31 2.89 -4.92 11.60
CA TYR A 31 3.53 -4.74 12.90
C TYR A 31 2.58 -4.99 14.08
N SER A 32 1.37 -4.45 14.00
CA SER A 32 0.36 -4.64 15.05
C SER A 32 -0.05 -6.11 15.19
N TYR A 33 -0.12 -6.85 14.08
CA TYR A 33 -0.41 -8.28 14.08
C TYR A 33 0.74 -9.08 14.73
N GLU A 34 1.99 -8.78 14.40
CA GLU A 34 3.16 -9.40 15.05
C GLU A 34 3.16 -9.18 16.56
N LYS A 35 2.89 -7.94 17.02
CA LYS A 35 2.78 -7.65 18.45
C LYS A 35 1.66 -8.44 19.13
N GLN A 36 0.54 -8.65 18.46
CA GLN A 36 -0.54 -9.49 18.97
C GLN A 36 -0.13 -10.96 19.08
N LEU A 37 0.64 -11.48 18.12
CA LEU A 37 1.20 -12.84 18.17
C LEU A 37 2.21 -13.00 19.32
N GLU A 38 3.10 -12.03 19.51
CA GLU A 38 4.03 -12.02 20.65
C GLU A 38 3.29 -12.05 21.99
N MET A 39 2.26 -11.21 22.15
CA MET A 39 1.42 -11.21 23.35
C MET A 39 0.73 -12.56 23.55
N LEU A 40 0.17 -13.16 22.49
CA LEU A 40 -0.47 -14.47 22.56
C LEU A 40 0.53 -15.55 22.99
N GLN A 41 1.75 -15.52 22.46
CA GLN A 41 2.81 -16.44 22.85
C GLN A 41 3.22 -16.22 24.32
N GLY A 42 3.29 -14.97 24.78
CA GLY A 42 3.55 -14.62 26.17
C GLY A 42 2.49 -15.20 27.12
N VAL A 43 1.20 -15.05 26.80
CA VAL A 43 0.11 -15.64 27.59
C VAL A 43 0.19 -17.17 27.59
N LYS A 44 0.47 -17.81 26.45
CA LYS A 44 0.65 -19.28 26.37
C LYS A 44 1.79 -19.77 27.26
N ARG A 45 2.93 -19.06 27.29
CA ARG A 45 4.03 -19.35 28.22
C ARG A 45 3.58 -19.21 29.68
N GLY A 46 2.90 -18.11 30.03
CA GLY A 46 2.38 -17.90 31.37
C GLY A 46 1.42 -19.00 31.85
N VAL A 47 0.53 -19.49 30.97
CA VAL A 47 -0.33 -20.66 31.26
C VAL A 47 0.51 -21.91 31.57
N ALA A 48 1.55 -22.16 30.77
CA ALA A 48 2.43 -23.31 30.96
C ALA A 48 3.22 -23.23 32.27
N ASP A 49 3.70 -22.05 32.64
CA ASP A 49 4.46 -21.82 33.88
C ASP A 49 3.58 -22.05 35.13
N VAL A 50 2.33 -21.55 35.10
CA VAL A 50 1.36 -21.80 36.18
C VAL A 50 0.98 -23.28 36.26
N ALA A 51 0.73 -23.92 35.11
CA ALA A 51 0.43 -25.35 35.06
C ALA A 51 1.59 -26.20 35.62
N THR A 52 2.83 -25.84 35.30
CA THR A 52 4.04 -26.49 35.81
C THR A 52 4.17 -26.31 37.31
N SER A 53 3.98 -25.08 37.80
CA SER A 53 4.02 -24.76 39.23
C SER A 53 2.97 -25.55 40.02
N LYS A 54 1.73 -25.59 39.51
CA LYS A 54 0.64 -26.38 40.07
C LYS A 54 0.98 -27.88 40.11
N LYS A 55 1.53 -28.42 39.01
CA LYS A 55 1.91 -29.84 38.95
C LYS A 55 3.01 -30.18 39.94
N ARG A 56 3.99 -29.29 40.14
CA ARG A 56 5.04 -29.44 41.15
C ARG A 56 4.46 -29.54 42.57
N LEU A 57 3.51 -28.68 42.92
CA LEU A 57 2.83 -28.75 44.22
C LEU A 57 2.01 -30.04 44.37
N GLN A 58 1.32 -30.49 43.31
CA GLN A 58 0.60 -31.76 43.32
C GLN A 58 1.53 -32.96 43.57
N LEU A 59 2.74 -32.95 42.99
CA LEU A 59 3.74 -33.99 43.24
C LEU A 59 4.25 -33.96 44.68
N GLN A 60 4.49 -32.77 45.24
CA GLN A 60 4.87 -32.62 46.65
C GLN A 60 3.76 -33.14 47.58
N ARG A 61 2.51 -32.75 47.32
CA ARG A 61 1.33 -33.24 48.04
C ARG A 61 1.25 -34.77 48.00
N SER A 62 1.43 -35.37 46.83
CA SER A 62 1.40 -36.83 46.67
C SER A 62 2.45 -37.54 47.52
N LYS A 63 3.66 -36.96 47.67
CA LYS A 63 4.72 -37.52 48.54
C LYS A 63 4.34 -37.45 50.02
N LEU A 64 3.72 -36.34 50.44
CA LEU A 64 3.23 -36.19 51.81
C LEU A 64 2.09 -37.18 52.11
N MET A 65 1.17 -37.37 51.17
CA MET A 65 0.10 -38.37 51.30
C MET A 65 0.64 -39.79 51.48
N GLN A 66 1.66 -40.20 50.71
CA GLN A 66 2.30 -41.51 50.92
C GLN A 66 2.93 -41.65 52.31
N SER A 67 3.52 -40.57 52.84
CA SER A 67 4.06 -40.54 54.20
C SER A 67 2.95 -40.63 55.25
N ILE A 68 1.83 -39.96 55.03
CA ILE A 68 0.62 -40.04 55.87
C ILE A 68 0.08 -41.47 55.91
N ASP A 69 -0.05 -42.12 54.76
CA ASP A 69 -0.54 -43.51 54.66
C ASP A 69 0.38 -44.48 55.40
N LYS A 70 1.70 -44.29 55.28
CA LYS A 70 2.70 -45.08 56.01
C LYS A 70 2.56 -44.89 57.53
N LEU A 71 2.44 -43.65 58.01
CA LEU A 71 2.26 -43.36 59.43
C LEU A 71 0.93 -43.93 59.95
N ALA A 72 -0.13 -43.90 59.14
CA ALA A 72 -1.41 -44.52 59.47
C ALA A 72 -1.33 -46.05 59.56
N GLY A 73 -0.49 -46.69 58.73
CA GLY A 73 -0.17 -48.11 58.84
C GLY A 73 0.61 -48.42 60.12
N GLN A 74 1.68 -47.67 60.39
CA GLN A 74 2.49 -47.81 61.60
C GLN A 74 1.68 -47.63 62.89
N ALA A 75 0.76 -46.67 62.93
CA ALA A 75 -0.14 -46.49 64.06
C ALA A 75 -1.05 -47.71 64.28
N ARG A 76 -1.61 -48.28 63.20
CA ARG A 76 -2.44 -49.51 63.27
C ARG A 76 -1.65 -50.71 63.78
N ASP A 77 -0.41 -50.89 63.32
CA ASP A 77 0.43 -52.01 63.73
C ASP A 77 0.92 -51.87 65.18
N ALA A 78 1.20 -50.64 65.63
CA ALA A 78 1.54 -50.34 67.01
C ALA A 78 0.39 -50.65 67.97
N ILE A 79 -0.86 -50.31 67.61
CA ILE A 79 -2.06 -50.67 68.39
C ILE A 79 -2.21 -52.18 68.49
N LYS A 80 -2.04 -52.92 67.38
CA LYS A 80 -2.11 -54.40 67.40
C LYS A 80 -1.03 -55.06 68.27
N SER A 81 0.05 -54.33 68.55
CA SER A 81 1.17 -54.79 69.36
C SER A 81 1.12 -54.24 70.79
N ASP A 82 -0.02 -53.68 71.23
CA ASP A 82 -0.23 -53.04 72.53
C ASP A 82 0.78 -51.93 72.87
N ARG A 83 1.32 -51.25 71.84
CA ARG A 83 2.25 -50.11 71.99
C ARG A 83 1.56 -48.79 71.68
N GLU A 84 0.69 -48.37 72.59
CA GLU A 84 -0.10 -47.13 72.43
C GLU A 84 0.75 -45.86 72.35
N ASP A 85 1.90 -45.84 73.01
CA ASP A 85 2.88 -44.74 72.97
C ASP A 85 3.39 -44.49 71.54
N LEU A 86 3.78 -45.57 70.84
CA LEU A 86 4.21 -45.50 69.44
C LEU A 86 3.05 -45.15 68.50
N ALA A 87 1.85 -45.65 68.76
CA ALA A 87 0.67 -45.30 67.99
C ALA A 87 0.35 -43.81 68.09
N ARG A 88 0.40 -43.24 69.31
CA ARG A 88 0.19 -41.81 69.57
C ARG A 88 1.23 -40.96 68.84
N LEU A 89 2.51 -41.33 68.91
CA LEU A 89 3.59 -40.61 68.21
C LEU A 89 3.42 -40.64 66.68
N ALA A 90 3.02 -41.80 66.12
CA ALA A 90 2.76 -41.91 64.68
C ALA A 90 1.58 -41.04 64.23
N LEU A 91 0.51 -40.99 65.03
CA LEU A 91 -0.66 -40.15 64.77
C LEU A 91 -0.35 -38.65 64.91
N GLU A 92 0.48 -38.25 65.87
CA GLU A 92 0.92 -36.86 66.02
C GLU A 92 1.71 -36.39 64.79
N ARG A 93 2.67 -37.20 64.33
CA ARG A 93 3.42 -36.93 63.10
C ARG A 93 2.51 -36.89 61.87
N LYS A 94 1.52 -37.79 61.80
CA LYS A 94 0.51 -37.78 60.73
C LYS A 94 -0.27 -36.47 60.72
N GLY A 95 -0.74 -36.01 61.89
CA GLY A 95 -1.47 -34.76 62.03
C GLY A 95 -0.67 -33.55 61.54
N ALA A 96 0.64 -33.50 61.82
CA ALA A 96 1.51 -32.45 61.31
C ALA A 96 1.62 -32.46 59.77
N LEU A 97 1.65 -33.64 59.13
CA LEU A 97 1.65 -33.76 57.68
C LEU A 97 0.28 -33.42 57.06
N ASP A 98 -0.82 -33.77 57.72
CA ASP A 98 -2.18 -33.44 57.27
C ASP A 98 -2.35 -31.91 57.14
N ILE A 99 -1.84 -31.13 58.11
CA ILE A 99 -1.85 -29.66 58.05
C ILE A 99 -1.07 -29.14 56.84
N GLN A 100 0.11 -29.72 56.55
CA GLN A 100 0.90 -29.33 55.37
C GLN A 100 0.17 -29.66 54.06
N VAL A 101 -0.49 -30.81 53.98
CA VAL A 101 -1.30 -31.20 52.81
C VAL A 101 -2.47 -30.24 52.61
N GLN A 102 -3.17 -29.84 53.66
CA GLN A 102 -4.25 -28.85 53.59
C GLN A 102 -3.75 -27.50 53.04
N GLY A 103 -2.57 -27.04 53.48
CA GLY A 103 -1.95 -25.84 52.93
C GLY A 103 -1.61 -25.96 51.44
N LEU A 104 -1.06 -27.10 51.01
CA LEU A 104 -0.80 -27.38 49.60
C LEU A 104 -2.08 -27.44 48.77
N ASP A 105 -3.16 -28.01 49.31
CA ASP A 105 -4.45 -28.10 48.62
C ASP A 105 -5.04 -26.72 48.33
N GLN A 106 -4.94 -25.79 49.28
CA GLN A 106 -5.35 -24.40 49.06
C GLN A 106 -4.53 -23.73 47.95
N GLN A 107 -3.19 -23.88 47.97
CA GLN A 107 -2.31 -23.31 46.95
C GLN A 107 -2.56 -23.92 45.56
N ILE A 108 -2.79 -25.23 45.48
CA ILE A 108 -3.12 -25.93 44.22
C ILE A 108 -4.46 -25.43 43.66
N ALA A 109 -5.46 -25.22 44.53
CA ALA A 109 -6.76 -24.70 44.13
C ALA A 109 -6.66 -23.25 43.63
N GLU A 110 -5.87 -22.41 44.29
CA GLU A 110 -5.62 -21.02 43.88
C GLU A 110 -4.92 -20.95 42.53
N LEU A 111 -3.83 -21.71 42.34
CA LEU A 111 -3.16 -21.83 41.04
C LEU A 111 -4.08 -22.41 39.97
N GLY A 112 -5.01 -23.28 40.33
CA GLY A 112 -6.04 -23.79 39.42
C GLY A 112 -6.96 -22.68 38.89
N LYS A 113 -7.46 -21.82 39.79
CA LYS A 113 -8.28 -20.67 39.39
C LYS A 113 -7.50 -19.69 38.50
N GLU A 114 -6.22 -19.46 38.81
CA GLU A 114 -5.37 -18.57 38.02
C GLU A 114 -5.07 -19.16 36.63
N GLN A 115 -4.80 -20.46 36.57
CA GLN A 115 -4.65 -21.19 35.31
C GLN A 115 -5.89 -21.04 34.43
N ASP A 116 -7.09 -21.23 34.98
CA ASP A 116 -8.35 -21.14 34.23
C ASP A 116 -8.60 -19.72 33.68
N LYS A 117 -8.28 -18.68 34.48
CA LYS A 117 -8.34 -17.29 34.01
C LYS A 117 -7.39 -17.02 32.86
N LEU A 118 -6.15 -17.50 32.95
CA LEU A 118 -5.15 -17.32 31.90
C LEU A 118 -5.53 -18.07 30.62
N VAL A 119 -6.09 -19.28 30.73
CA VAL A 119 -6.63 -20.04 29.58
C VAL A 119 -7.80 -19.29 28.93
N ALA A 120 -8.71 -18.73 29.73
CA ALA A 120 -9.80 -17.91 29.19
C ALA A 120 -9.29 -16.64 28.49
N ALA A 121 -8.27 -15.99 29.04
CA ALA A 121 -7.62 -14.82 28.44
C ALA A 121 -6.90 -15.19 27.13
N GLU A 122 -6.19 -16.33 27.10
CA GLU A 122 -5.53 -16.89 25.91
C GLU A 122 -6.52 -17.11 24.78
N LYS A 123 -7.65 -17.79 25.05
CA LYS A 123 -8.69 -18.04 24.04
C LYS A 123 -9.30 -16.74 23.50
N ARG A 124 -9.56 -15.76 24.37
CA ARG A 124 -10.07 -14.44 23.98
C ARG A 124 -9.07 -13.69 23.11
N LEU A 125 -7.79 -13.71 23.49
CA LEU A 125 -6.73 -13.05 22.72
C LEU A 125 -6.55 -13.72 21.36
N SER A 126 -6.50 -15.05 21.30
CA SER A 126 -6.43 -15.82 20.05
C SER A 126 -7.58 -15.48 19.10
N THR A 127 -8.81 -15.38 19.61
CA THR A 127 -9.97 -14.97 18.81
C THR A 127 -9.79 -13.55 18.25
N LYS A 128 -9.31 -12.60 19.07
CA LYS A 128 -9.05 -11.23 18.62
C LYS A 128 -7.95 -11.16 17.57
N VAL A 129 -6.90 -11.96 17.71
CA VAL A 129 -5.79 -12.05 16.73
C VAL A 129 -6.31 -12.53 15.38
N GLU A 130 -7.16 -13.56 15.34
CA GLU A 130 -7.74 -14.05 14.08
C GLU A 130 -8.68 -13.04 13.41
N VAL A 131 -9.51 -12.35 14.20
CA VAL A 131 -10.36 -11.26 13.70
C VAL A 131 -9.49 -10.14 13.14
N PHE A 132 -8.41 -9.78 13.83
CA PHE A 132 -7.48 -8.75 13.38
C PHE A 132 -6.76 -9.17 12.09
N ARG A 133 -6.33 -10.44 11.97
CA ARG A 133 -5.72 -10.99 10.75
C ARG A 133 -6.63 -10.79 9.53
N THR A 134 -7.91 -11.16 9.67
CA THR A 134 -8.89 -11.03 8.59
C THR A 134 -9.13 -9.56 8.23
N LYS A 135 -9.28 -8.70 9.24
CA LYS A 135 -9.48 -7.26 9.04
C LYS A 135 -8.27 -6.59 8.39
N LYS A 136 -7.06 -7.00 8.79
CA LYS A 136 -5.81 -6.55 8.18
C LYS A 136 -5.81 -6.85 6.69
N GLU A 137 -5.98 -8.10 6.27
CA GLU A 137 -5.97 -8.46 4.84
C GLU A 137 -7.05 -7.72 4.05
N THR A 138 -8.23 -7.52 4.65
CA THR A 138 -9.32 -6.72 4.03
C THR A 138 -8.89 -5.27 3.80
N ILE A 139 -8.31 -4.62 4.81
CA ILE A 139 -7.85 -3.23 4.70
C ILE A 139 -6.70 -3.12 3.71
N LYS A 140 -5.75 -4.07 3.70
CA LYS A 140 -4.65 -4.11 2.73
C LYS A 140 -5.19 -4.19 1.30
N ALA A 141 -6.15 -5.07 1.03
CA ALA A 141 -6.78 -5.20 -0.27
C ALA A 141 -7.55 -3.93 -0.69
N GLN A 142 -8.33 -3.35 0.23
CA GLN A 142 -9.06 -2.08 -0.02
C GLN A 142 -8.11 -0.92 -0.32
N TYR A 143 -7.00 -0.83 0.42
CA TYR A 143 -5.98 0.19 0.19
C TYR A 143 -5.32 0.03 -1.18
N THR A 144 -4.92 -1.19 -1.56
CA THR A 144 -4.35 -1.45 -2.88
C THR A 144 -5.34 -1.18 -4.02
N ALA A 145 -6.64 -1.47 -3.83
CA ALA A 145 -7.66 -1.13 -4.82
C ALA A 145 -7.83 0.40 -4.96
N ALA A 146 -7.85 1.14 -3.85
CA ALA A 146 -7.94 2.59 -3.85
C ALA A 146 -6.68 3.23 -4.47
N GLU A 147 -5.49 2.73 -4.16
CA GLU A 147 -4.21 3.11 -4.76
C GLU A 147 -4.24 2.93 -6.29
N ALA A 148 -4.72 1.78 -6.78
CA ALA A 148 -4.90 1.56 -8.21
C ALA A 148 -5.92 2.51 -8.86
N GLN A 149 -7.01 2.83 -8.17
CA GLN A 149 -8.03 3.76 -8.67
C GLN A 149 -7.49 5.20 -8.80
N VAL A 150 -6.69 5.66 -7.84
CA VAL A 150 -6.02 6.96 -7.89
C VAL A 150 -5.03 6.98 -9.06
N ASN A 151 -4.16 5.97 -9.17
CA ASN A 151 -3.18 5.87 -10.26
C ASN A 151 -3.84 5.89 -11.66
N ILE A 152 -4.95 5.18 -11.84
CA ILE A 152 -5.73 5.21 -13.10
C ILE A 152 -6.30 6.61 -13.34
N SER A 153 -6.89 7.23 -12.32
CA SER A 153 -7.50 8.56 -12.45
C SER A 153 -6.47 9.63 -12.82
N GLU A 154 -5.29 9.58 -12.20
CA GLU A 154 -4.15 10.47 -12.49
C GLU A 154 -3.58 10.23 -13.90
N SER A 155 -3.47 8.96 -14.32
CA SER A 155 -3.02 8.63 -15.68
C SER A 155 -4.01 9.11 -16.74
N VAL A 156 -5.31 8.96 -16.50
CA VAL A 156 -6.37 9.43 -17.41
C VAL A 156 -6.44 10.95 -17.45
N SER A 157 -6.30 11.64 -16.31
CA SER A 157 -6.26 13.11 -16.29
C SER A 157 -5.00 13.63 -16.98
N GLY A 158 -3.84 13.01 -16.78
CA GLY A 158 -2.60 13.39 -17.47
C GLY A 158 -2.68 13.20 -18.97
N ILE A 159 -3.29 12.09 -19.43
CA ILE A 159 -3.57 11.88 -20.87
C ILE A 159 -4.59 12.91 -21.38
N SER A 160 -5.61 13.25 -20.61
CA SER A 160 -6.61 14.25 -21.02
C SER A 160 -6.00 15.65 -21.16
N GLU A 161 -5.04 16.01 -20.32
CA GLU A 161 -4.30 17.27 -20.40
C GLU A 161 -3.41 17.29 -21.65
N GLU A 162 -2.67 16.21 -21.90
CA GLU A 162 -1.85 16.06 -23.11
C GLU A 162 -2.68 16.05 -24.40
N MET A 163 -3.84 15.40 -24.40
CA MET A 163 -4.79 15.40 -25.53
C MET A 163 -5.43 16.77 -25.78
N ALA A 164 -5.74 17.53 -24.72
CA ALA A 164 -6.24 18.89 -24.85
C ALA A 164 -5.20 19.81 -25.50
N ASP A 165 -3.93 19.68 -25.11
CA ASP A 165 -2.82 20.43 -25.68
C ASP A 165 -2.57 20.10 -27.16
N VAL A 166 -2.69 18.82 -27.53
CA VAL A 166 -2.60 18.37 -28.93
C VAL A 166 -3.77 18.92 -29.76
N GLY A 167 -5.00 18.91 -29.23
CA GLY A 167 -6.16 19.48 -29.92
C GLY A 167 -6.00 20.98 -30.23
N LEU A 168 -5.52 21.75 -29.25
CA LEU A 168 -5.21 23.18 -29.45
C LEU A 168 -4.08 23.40 -30.47
N ALA A 169 -3.11 22.50 -30.56
CA ALA A 169 -2.04 22.58 -31.55
C ALA A 169 -2.56 22.31 -32.98
N VAL A 170 -3.46 21.34 -33.14
CA VAL A 170 -4.12 21.02 -34.42
C VAL A 170 -5.01 22.17 -34.88
N GLU A 171 -5.85 22.73 -34.01
CA GLU A 171 -6.72 23.86 -34.33
C GLU A 171 -5.91 25.10 -34.78
N ARG A 172 -4.76 25.38 -34.14
CA ARG A 172 -3.85 26.45 -34.59
C ARG A 172 -3.26 26.15 -35.97
N ALA A 173 -2.91 24.91 -36.25
CA ALA A 173 -2.37 24.51 -37.54
C ALA A 173 -3.43 24.68 -38.66
N GLU A 174 -4.66 24.22 -38.42
CA GLU A 174 -5.78 24.38 -39.34
C GLU A 174 -6.08 25.86 -39.62
N ASN A 175 -6.21 26.68 -38.57
CA ASN A 175 -6.46 28.12 -38.72
C ASN A 175 -5.34 28.81 -39.53
N LYS A 176 -4.08 28.41 -39.34
CA LYS A 176 -2.96 28.98 -40.10
C LYS A 176 -2.96 28.52 -41.56
N THR A 177 -3.36 27.30 -41.83
CA THR A 177 -3.55 26.79 -43.19
C THR A 177 -4.71 27.49 -43.89
N GLU A 178 -5.82 27.72 -43.20
CA GLU A 178 -6.96 28.47 -43.77
C GLU A 178 -6.61 29.95 -44.00
N ASP A 179 -5.90 30.61 -43.09
CA ASP A 179 -5.38 31.98 -43.32
C ASP A 179 -4.41 32.03 -44.50
N MET A 180 -3.55 31.01 -44.65
CA MET A 180 -2.64 30.90 -45.79
C MET A 180 -3.41 30.69 -47.11
N LYS A 181 -4.45 29.85 -47.13
CA LYS A 181 -5.34 29.67 -48.28
C LYS A 181 -6.10 30.93 -48.62
N ALA A 182 -6.63 31.64 -47.62
CA ALA A 182 -7.35 32.90 -47.81
C ALA A 182 -6.43 33.98 -48.40
N ARG A 183 -5.18 34.08 -47.92
CA ARG A 183 -4.16 34.96 -48.49
C ARG A 183 -3.76 34.57 -49.91
N ALA A 184 -3.63 33.27 -50.20
CA ALA A 184 -3.35 32.79 -51.55
C ALA A 184 -4.51 33.14 -52.51
N SER A 185 -5.75 32.90 -52.10
CA SER A 185 -6.94 33.27 -52.88
C SER A 185 -7.05 34.78 -53.09
N ALA A 186 -6.74 35.59 -52.08
CA ALA A 186 -6.72 37.05 -52.23
C ALA A 186 -5.58 37.52 -53.14
N LEU A 187 -4.43 36.84 -53.15
CA LEU A 187 -3.33 37.12 -54.06
C LEU A 187 -3.70 36.78 -55.51
N ASP A 188 -4.33 35.62 -55.73
CA ASP A 188 -4.85 35.22 -57.04
C ASP A 188 -5.89 36.24 -57.56
N GLU A 189 -6.81 36.71 -56.70
CA GLU A 189 -7.77 37.78 -57.05
C GLU A 189 -7.07 39.11 -57.39
N LEU A 190 -6.00 39.48 -56.70
CA LEU A 190 -5.24 40.71 -56.98
C LEU A 190 -4.41 40.62 -58.28
N ILE A 191 -3.94 39.43 -58.63
CA ILE A 191 -3.29 39.12 -59.92
C ILE A 191 -4.32 39.20 -61.05
N ASP A 192 -5.49 38.57 -60.89
CA ASP A 192 -6.58 38.61 -61.87
C ASP A 192 -7.17 40.03 -62.04
N ALA A 193 -7.20 40.84 -60.98
CA ALA A 193 -7.61 42.24 -61.01
C ALA A 193 -6.56 43.19 -61.62
N GLY A 194 -5.36 42.68 -61.97
CA GLY A 194 -4.31 43.44 -62.67
C GLY A 194 -3.61 44.50 -61.82
N THR A 195 -3.51 44.30 -60.50
CA THR A 195 -2.96 45.31 -59.56
C THR A 195 -1.61 44.93 -58.94
N LEU A 196 -1.10 43.71 -59.16
CA LEU A 196 0.29 43.36 -58.88
C LEU A 196 1.15 43.60 -60.13
N ASP A 197 2.08 44.55 -60.05
CA ASP A 197 3.23 44.57 -60.95
C ASP A 197 4.08 43.31 -60.68
N ASP A 198 4.27 42.49 -61.70
CA ASP A 198 5.10 41.29 -61.65
C ASP A 198 6.58 41.68 -61.48
N PHE A 199 7.06 41.73 -60.24
CA PHE A 199 8.49 41.94 -59.95
C PHE A 199 9.35 40.69 -60.20
N THR A 200 8.78 39.58 -60.69
CA THR A 200 9.53 38.40 -61.13
C THR A 200 9.79 38.35 -62.65
N SER A 201 9.30 39.35 -63.42
CA SER A 201 9.55 39.47 -64.86
C SER A 201 10.92 40.05 -65.22
N SER A 202 11.98 39.79 -64.43
CA SER A 202 13.36 40.04 -64.85
C SER A 202 13.85 38.88 -65.71
N GLY A 203 13.34 38.79 -66.94
CA GLY A 203 13.66 37.71 -67.87
C GLY A 203 13.21 37.89 -69.33
N ASP A 204 12.68 39.06 -69.73
CA ASP A 204 12.12 39.27 -71.09
C ASP A 204 13.07 40.00 -72.07
N ASP A 205 14.36 39.68 -72.04
CA ASP A 205 15.33 40.12 -73.07
C ASP A 205 15.76 38.97 -74.00
N ILE A 206 15.62 37.70 -73.60
CA ILE A 206 16.03 36.54 -74.42
C ILE A 206 14.92 36.09 -75.38
N ASP A 207 13.64 36.14 -74.97
CA ASP A 207 12.51 35.76 -75.83
C ASP A 207 12.25 36.79 -76.95
N ARG A 208 12.63 38.05 -76.71
CA ARG A 208 12.55 39.15 -77.69
C ARG A 208 13.65 39.06 -78.77
N GLU A 209 14.78 38.42 -78.48
CA GLU A 209 15.86 38.16 -79.45
C GLU A 209 15.64 36.89 -80.28
N LEU A 210 14.93 35.88 -79.76
CA LEU A 210 14.58 34.66 -80.52
C LEU A 210 13.38 34.85 -81.48
N ALA A 211 12.49 35.79 -81.19
CA ALA A 211 11.42 36.21 -82.11
C ALA A 211 11.94 37.03 -83.31
N LYS A 212 13.11 37.68 -83.19
CA LYS A 212 13.73 38.47 -84.27
C LYS A 212 14.42 37.61 -85.33
N ILE A 213 14.93 36.43 -84.97
CA ILE A 213 15.61 35.52 -85.92
C ILE A 213 14.60 34.68 -86.73
N SER A 214 13.40 34.46 -86.19
CA SER A 214 12.35 33.69 -86.87
C SER A 214 11.45 34.54 -87.78
N ALA A 215 11.47 35.88 -87.63
CA ALA A 215 10.70 36.82 -88.47
C ALA A 215 11.43 37.25 -89.76
N GLU A 216 12.77 37.19 -89.82
CA GLU A 216 13.52 37.51 -91.06
C GLU A 216 13.46 36.38 -92.12
N SER A 217 13.28 35.11 -91.71
CA SER A 217 13.23 33.98 -92.66
C SER A 217 11.91 33.87 -93.45
N ASN A 218 10.82 34.50 -92.99
CA ASN A 218 9.51 34.40 -93.65
C ASN A 218 9.28 35.52 -94.68
N VAL A 219 9.95 36.66 -94.54
CA VAL A 219 9.78 37.81 -95.47
C VAL A 219 10.53 37.59 -96.80
N GLU A 220 11.68 36.92 -96.81
CA GLU A 220 12.37 36.57 -98.08
C GLU A 220 11.66 35.48 -98.88
N THR A 221 10.98 34.55 -98.19
CA THR A 221 10.23 33.46 -98.83
C THR A 221 8.91 33.96 -99.46
N GLU A 222 8.30 35.00 -98.88
CA GLU A 222 7.12 35.69 -99.46
C GLU A 222 7.49 36.65 -100.61
N LEU A 223 8.67 37.29 -100.57
CA LEU A 223 9.14 38.16 -101.66
C LEU A 223 9.52 37.41 -102.95
N ALA A 224 9.98 36.15 -102.82
CA ALA A 224 10.27 35.28 -103.97
C ALA A 224 9.01 34.79 -104.69
N LYS A 225 7.91 34.56 -103.95
CA LYS A 225 6.60 34.17 -104.52
C LYS A 225 5.95 35.31 -105.30
N LEU A 226 6.00 36.53 -104.77
CA LEU A 226 5.43 37.72 -105.42
C LEU A 226 6.17 38.12 -106.72
N ARG A 227 7.47 37.83 -106.83
CA ARG A 227 8.23 38.03 -108.09
C ARG A 227 7.91 37.01 -109.18
N GLN A 228 7.28 35.90 -108.85
CA GLN A 228 6.89 34.86 -109.81
C GLN A 228 5.47 35.08 -110.37
N GLU A 229 4.63 35.84 -109.68
CA GLU A 229 3.25 36.15 -110.09
C GLU A 229 3.13 37.42 -110.96
N GLU A 230 4.06 38.38 -110.84
CA GLU A 230 4.13 39.62 -111.65
C GLU A 230 5.02 39.50 -112.90
N GLY A 231 5.31 38.27 -113.33
CA GLY A 231 5.99 37.96 -114.59
C GLY A 231 5.04 37.91 -115.79
N LYS A 232 4.38 39.05 -116.08
CA LYS A 232 3.80 39.42 -117.38
C LYS A 232 3.73 40.93 -117.51
#